data_AF-A0A4Y2WZ00-F1
#
_entry.id   AF-A0A4Y2WZ00-F1
#
_cell.length_a   1.000
_cell.length_b   1.000
_cell.length_c   1.000
_cell.angle_alpha   90.00
_cell.angle_beta   90.00
_cell.angle_gamma   90.00
#
_symmetry.space_group_name_H-M   'P 1'
#
loop_
_entity.id
_entity.type
_entity.pdbx_description
1 polymer ?
#
loop_
_entity_poly.entity_id
_entity_poly.type
_entity_poly.pdbx_seq_one_letter_code
_entity_poly.pdbx_strand_id
1 'polypeptide(L)'
;MASPQEQAQVVAWIIEFKSATRVQRKFRTAYIQSSSTRLTIYEWHERFMTAGSVLPKPKSGCPRRSFDDFKGIQEYFRRSPRKSIRSAADHLQISRSTEHNVVHKKLRLRINFNYCMI
;
A
#
# COMPACT_ATOMS: atom_id res chain seq x y z
N MET A 1 -10.36 0.41 18.48
CA MET A 1 -9.68 -0.74 17.86
C MET A 1 -8.57 -1.16 18.79
N ALA A 2 -8.38 -2.47 18.99
CA ALA A 2 -7.32 -2.96 19.87
C ALA A 2 -5.93 -2.59 19.34
N SER A 3 -5.01 -2.26 20.23
CA SER A 3 -3.62 -1.98 19.89
C SER A 3 -2.90 -3.24 19.36
N PRO A 4 -1.83 -3.12 18.54
CA PRO A 4 -1.07 -4.28 18.09
C PRO A 4 -0.57 -5.19 19.24
N GLN A 5 -0.24 -4.58 20.38
CA GLN A 5 0.17 -5.28 21.60
C GLN A 5 -0.98 -6.09 22.19
N GLU A 6 -2.18 -5.50 22.29
CA GLU A 6 -3.39 -6.22 22.69
C GLU A 6 -3.74 -7.36 21.74
N GLN A 7 -3.57 -7.16 20.42
CA GLN A 7 -3.79 -8.20 19.41
C GLN A 7 -2.83 -9.38 19.61
N ALA A 8 -1.54 -9.10 19.83
CA ALA A 8 -0.54 -10.13 20.13
C ALA A 8 -0.89 -10.90 21.42
N GLN A 9 -1.35 -10.20 22.46
CA GLN A 9 -1.78 -10.84 23.71
C GLN A 9 -3.01 -11.75 23.50
N VAL A 10 -3.95 -11.33 22.67
CA VAL A 10 -5.12 -12.15 22.31
C VAL A 10 -4.71 -13.40 21.53
N VAL A 11 -3.70 -13.30 20.65
CA VAL A 11 -3.12 -14.45 19.95
C VAL A 11 -2.40 -15.39 20.93
N ALA A 12 -1.70 -14.89 21.95
CA ALA A 12 -1.12 -15.73 22.97
C ALA A 12 -2.20 -16.50 23.75
N TRP A 13 -3.28 -15.82 24.15
CA TRP A 13 -4.37 -16.46 24.89
C TRP A 13 -5.19 -17.46 24.07
N ILE A 14 -5.37 -17.25 22.76
CA ILE A 14 -6.09 -18.23 21.92
C ILE A 14 -5.27 -19.50 21.73
N ILE A 15 -3.95 -19.40 21.63
CA ILE A 15 -3.04 -20.55 21.58
C ILE A 15 -3.09 -21.33 22.89
N GLU A 16 -3.07 -20.62 24.03
CA GLU A 16 -3.14 -21.22 25.37
C GLU A 16 -4.50 -21.89 25.66
N PHE A 17 -5.60 -21.15 25.49
CA PHE A 17 -6.92 -21.61 25.93
C PHE A 17 -7.70 -22.39 24.87
N LYS A 18 -7.28 -22.32 23.60
CA LYS A 18 -7.97 -22.93 22.45
C LYS A 18 -9.47 -22.59 22.40
N SER A 19 -9.87 -21.45 22.97
CA SER A 19 -11.27 -21.06 23.15
C SER A 19 -11.45 -19.54 23.07
N ALA A 20 -12.04 -19.08 21.96
CA ALA A 20 -12.32 -17.67 21.76
C ALA A 20 -13.22 -17.06 22.85
N THR A 21 -14.14 -17.84 23.44
CA THR A 21 -15.02 -17.37 24.51
C THR A 21 -14.25 -17.05 25.79
N ARG A 22 -13.27 -17.87 26.16
CA ARG A 22 -12.41 -17.63 27.33
C ARG A 22 -11.52 -16.41 27.13
N VAL A 23 -10.92 -16.31 25.95
CA VAL A 23 -10.12 -15.14 25.51
C VAL A 23 -10.96 -13.86 25.57
N GLN A 24 -12.20 -13.91 25.08
CA GLN A 24 -13.11 -12.78 25.06
C GLN A 24 -13.46 -12.28 26.48
N ARG A 25 -13.75 -13.20 27.41
CA ARG A 25 -14.01 -12.85 28.82
C ARG A 25 -12.77 -12.20 29.46
N LYS A 26 -11.59 -12.80 29.25
CA LYS A 26 -10.31 -12.29 29.79
C LYS A 26 -9.97 -10.91 29.23
N PHE A 27 -10.19 -10.69 27.93
CA PHE A 27 -9.98 -9.40 27.28
C PHE A 27 -10.86 -8.30 27.86
N ARG A 28 -12.15 -8.59 28.10
CA ARG A 28 -13.09 -7.65 28.75
C ARG A 28 -12.62 -7.25 30.15
N THR A 29 -12.14 -8.21 30.93
CA THR A 29 -11.64 -7.95 32.29
C THR A 29 -10.33 -7.15 32.27
N ALA A 30 -9.45 -7.40 31.31
CA ALA A 30 -8.12 -6.78 31.27
C ALA A 30 -8.11 -5.34 30.73
N TYR A 31 -8.93 -5.03 29.72
CA TYR A 31 -8.80 -3.76 28.98
C TYR A 31 -10.00 -2.82 29.07
N ILE A 32 -11.09 -3.18 29.80
CA ILE A 32 -12.33 -2.38 29.96
C ILE A 32 -12.84 -1.84 28.60
N GLN A 33 -12.55 -2.54 27.51
CA GLN A 33 -12.88 -2.11 26.15
C GLN A 33 -13.97 -2.99 25.56
N SER A 34 -14.72 -2.44 24.59
CA SER A 34 -15.65 -3.25 23.81
C SER A 34 -14.88 -4.42 23.21
N SER A 35 -15.30 -5.60 23.66
CA SER A 35 -14.65 -6.84 23.35
C SER A 35 -14.58 -7.07 21.86
N SER A 36 -13.40 -7.43 21.36
CA SER A 36 -13.25 -8.01 20.02
C SER A 36 -14.28 -9.12 19.85
N THR A 37 -14.97 -9.14 18.71
CA THR A 37 -15.90 -10.20 18.35
C THR A 37 -15.13 -11.52 18.23
N ARG A 38 -15.78 -12.67 18.46
CA ARG A 38 -15.15 -13.99 18.24
C ARG A 38 -14.53 -14.12 16.85
N LEU A 39 -15.19 -13.55 15.84
CA LEU A 39 -14.68 -13.50 14.47
C LEU A 39 -13.33 -12.77 14.40
N THR A 40 -13.23 -11.59 15.02
CA THR A 40 -12.00 -10.80 15.07
C THR A 40 -10.86 -11.51 15.77
N ILE A 41 -11.15 -12.29 16.83
CA ILE A 41 -10.14 -13.11 17.53
C ILE A 41 -9.59 -14.18 16.58
N TYR A 42 -10.46 -14.87 15.83
CA TYR A 42 -10.01 -15.85 14.85
C TYR A 42 -9.26 -15.24 13.68
N GLU A 43 -9.69 -14.06 13.19
CA GLU A 43 -8.95 -13.33 12.16
C GLU A 43 -7.52 -12.99 12.60
N TRP A 44 -7.33 -12.52 13.84
CA TRP A 44 -5.99 -12.22 14.36
C TRP A 44 -5.13 -13.48 14.49
N HIS A 45 -5.73 -14.57 14.97
CA HIS A 45 -5.06 -15.87 15.05
C HIS A 45 -4.65 -16.38 13.67
N GLU A 46 -5.56 -16.39 12.70
CA GLU A 46 -5.31 -16.85 11.33
C GLU A 46 -4.24 -16.00 10.64
N ARG A 47 -4.31 -14.67 10.77
CA ARG A 47 -3.28 -13.77 10.24
C ARG A 47 -1.91 -14.06 10.83
N PHE A 48 -1.85 -14.28 12.15
CA PHE A 48 -0.61 -14.64 12.81
C PHE A 48 -0.06 -15.99 12.30
N MET A 49 -0.91 -17.02 12.20
CA MET A 49 -0.49 -18.34 11.71
C MET A 49 -0.07 -18.33 10.24
N THR A 50 -0.67 -17.47 9.41
CA THR A 50 -0.40 -17.42 7.96
C THR A 50 0.77 -16.51 7.60
N ALA A 51 0.82 -15.31 8.20
CA ALA A 51 1.77 -14.26 7.84
C ALA A 51 2.83 -14.00 8.91
N GLY A 52 2.76 -14.65 10.08
CA GLY A 52 3.64 -14.40 11.22
C GLY A 52 3.42 -13.04 11.89
N SER A 53 2.34 -12.33 11.55
CA SER A 53 2.07 -10.98 12.02
C SER A 53 0.59 -10.78 12.32
N VAL A 54 0.31 -10.05 13.40
CA VAL A 54 -1.05 -9.59 13.75
C VAL A 54 -1.45 -8.32 12.99
N LEU A 55 -0.47 -7.63 12.40
CA LEU A 55 -0.72 -6.40 11.66
C LEU A 55 -1.48 -6.70 10.35
N PRO A 56 -2.40 -5.80 9.97
CA PRO A 56 -3.04 -5.90 8.67
C PRO A 56 -1.99 -5.84 7.56
N LYS A 57 -2.15 -6.67 6.53
CA LYS A 57 -1.31 -6.62 5.33
C LYS A 57 -1.31 -5.18 4.80
N PRO A 58 -0.14 -4.62 4.40
CA PRO A 58 -0.11 -3.33 3.75
C PRO A 58 -1.09 -3.35 2.58
N LYS A 59 -2.00 -2.37 2.56
CA LYS A 59 -2.93 -2.21 1.45
C LYS A 59 -2.08 -2.08 0.19
N SER A 60 -2.26 -2.98 -0.77
CA SER A 60 -1.65 -2.83 -2.09
C SER A 60 -2.18 -1.52 -2.67
N GLY A 61 -1.36 -0.48 -2.67
CA GLY A 61 -1.68 0.75 -3.40
C GLY A 61 -1.91 0.41 -4.87
N CYS A 62 -2.67 1.26 -5.56
CA CYS A 62 -2.88 1.14 -7.01
C CYS A 62 -1.55 0.80 -7.72
N PRO A 63 -1.52 -0.23 -8.60
CA PRO A 63 -0.30 -0.60 -9.29
C PRO A 63 0.29 0.63 -9.96
N ARG A 64 1.48 1.04 -9.51
CA ARG A 64 2.23 2.05 -10.24
C ARG A 64 2.65 1.39 -11.55
N ARG A 65 2.29 2.02 -12.68
CA ARG A 65 2.66 1.66 -14.06
C ARG A 65 4.05 1.00 -14.16
N SER A 66 4.18 0.08 -15.10
CA SER A 66 5.31 -0.84 -15.28
C SER A 66 6.66 -0.14 -15.24
N PHE A 67 7.68 -0.87 -14.80
CA PHE A 67 9.06 -0.39 -14.82
C PHE A 67 9.55 -0.09 -16.25
N ASP A 68 9.00 -0.79 -17.24
CA ASP A 68 9.33 -0.61 -18.64
C ASP A 68 8.86 0.74 -19.17
N ASP A 69 7.65 1.18 -18.80
CA ASP A 69 7.14 2.52 -19.13
C ASP A 69 8.04 3.61 -18.53
N PHE A 70 8.54 3.40 -17.30
CA PHE A 70 9.45 4.33 -16.65
C PHE A 70 10.78 4.45 -17.40
N LYS A 71 11.39 3.32 -17.77
CA LYS A 71 12.65 3.29 -18.52
C LYS A 71 12.51 3.93 -19.89
N GLY A 72 11.39 3.67 -20.58
CA GLY A 72 11.10 4.27 -21.89
C GLY A 72 11.05 5.80 -21.81
N ILE A 73 10.32 6.34 -20.81
CA ILE A 73 10.24 7.79 -20.57
C ILE A 73 11.61 8.36 -20.23
N GLN A 74 12.37 7.70 -19.35
CA GLN A 74 13.70 8.16 -18.94
C GLN A 74 14.67 8.21 -20.13
N GLU A 75 14.71 7.16 -20.96
CA GLU A 75 15.58 7.08 -22.13
C GLU A 75 15.18 8.12 -23.19
N TYR A 76 13.89 8.35 -23.39
CA TYR A 76 13.39 9.37 -24.33
C TYR A 76 13.89 10.77 -23.96
N PHE A 77 13.76 11.15 -22.69
CA PHE A 77 14.24 12.46 -22.21
C PHE A 77 15.76 12.53 -22.07
N ARG A 78 16.44 11.40 -21.82
CA ARG A 78 17.91 11.33 -21.87
C ARG A 78 18.44 11.67 -23.27
N ARG A 79 17.79 11.15 -24.32
CA ARG A 79 18.16 11.42 -25.72
C ARG A 79 17.87 12.85 -26.14
N SER A 80 16.76 13.43 -25.66
CA SER A 80 16.38 14.78 -26.04
C SER A 80 15.67 15.52 -24.89
N PRO A 81 16.43 16.22 -24.03
CA PRO A 81 15.91 16.84 -22.81
C PRO A 81 14.89 17.96 -23.05
N ARG A 82 14.91 18.57 -24.24
CA ARG A 82 14.02 19.70 -24.62
C ARG A 82 12.67 19.27 -25.19
N LYS A 83 12.42 17.97 -25.39
CA LYS A 83 11.15 17.52 -25.96
C LYS A 83 10.00 17.73 -24.99
N SER A 84 8.79 17.87 -25.52
CA SER A 84 7.59 18.04 -24.71
C SER A 84 7.08 16.68 -24.20
N ILE A 85 6.34 16.72 -23.09
CA ILE A 85 5.65 15.55 -22.57
C ILE A 85 4.62 15.02 -23.59
N ARG A 86 3.95 15.90 -24.35
CA ARG A 86 3.02 15.44 -25.40
C ARG A 86 3.71 14.57 -26.45
N SER A 87 4.89 14.99 -26.90
CA SER A 87 5.66 14.23 -27.89
C SER A 87 6.15 12.89 -27.34
N ALA A 88 6.49 12.82 -26.06
CA ALA A 88 6.82 11.55 -25.40
C ALA A 88 5.59 10.62 -25.34
N ALA A 89 4.43 11.15 -24.95
CA ALA A 89 3.18 10.40 -24.80
C ALA A 89 2.73 9.78 -26.12
N ASP A 90 2.81 10.55 -27.21
CA ASP A 90 2.47 10.08 -28.55
C ASP A 90 3.48 9.02 -29.03
N HIS A 91 4.77 9.17 -28.73
CA HIS A 91 5.82 8.22 -29.11
C HIS A 91 5.77 6.91 -28.32
N LEU A 92 5.47 6.97 -27.03
CA LEU A 92 5.45 5.83 -26.11
C LEU A 92 4.07 5.18 -25.98
N GLN A 93 3.03 5.78 -26.58
CA GLN A 93 1.62 5.37 -26.45
C GLN A 93 1.16 5.31 -24.98
N ILE A 94 1.67 6.23 -24.16
CA ILE A 94 1.37 6.35 -22.73
C ILE A 94 0.43 7.55 -22.51
N SER A 95 -0.44 7.50 -21.51
CA SER A 95 -1.27 8.66 -21.18
C SER A 95 -0.42 9.83 -20.67
N ARG A 96 -0.71 11.05 -21.17
CA ARG A 96 0.00 12.29 -20.78
C ARG A 96 0.05 12.50 -19.26
N SER A 97 -1.00 12.11 -18.54
CA SER A 97 -1.06 12.18 -17.07
C SER A 97 -0.07 11.23 -16.38
N THR A 98 0.16 10.05 -16.94
CA THR A 98 1.16 9.11 -16.44
C THR A 98 2.55 9.66 -16.66
N GLU A 99 2.85 10.15 -17.85
CA GLU A 99 4.17 10.72 -18.15
C GLU A 99 4.47 11.95 -17.31
N HIS A 100 3.50 12.86 -17.16
CA HIS A 100 3.65 14.02 -16.28
C HIS A 100 4.00 13.59 -14.85
N ASN A 101 3.31 12.59 -14.30
CA ASN A 101 3.63 12.04 -12.99
C ASN A 101 5.05 11.44 -12.96
N VAL A 102 5.47 10.70 -13.98
CA VAL A 102 6.80 10.10 -14.04
C VAL A 102 7.89 11.17 -14.14
N VAL A 103 7.75 12.11 -15.06
CA VAL A 103 8.72 13.18 -15.32
C VAL A 103 8.90 14.06 -14.09
N HIS A 104 7.82 14.51 -13.45
CA HIS A 104 7.92 15.45 -12.34
C HIS A 104 8.09 14.77 -10.97
N LYS A 105 7.44 13.62 -10.71
CA LYS A 105 7.52 12.98 -9.38
C LYS A 105 8.66 11.96 -9.28
N LYS A 106 8.99 11.26 -10.36
CA LYS A 106 10.05 10.23 -10.34
C LYS A 106 11.38 10.74 -10.89
N LEU A 107 11.38 11.40 -12.06
CA LEU A 107 12.60 11.90 -12.71
C LEU A 107 13.01 13.31 -12.25
N ARG A 108 12.10 14.05 -11.60
CA ARG A 108 12.29 15.43 -11.12
C ARG A 108 12.77 16.40 -12.20
N LEU A 109 12.41 16.17 -13.46
CA LEU A 109 12.76 17.06 -14.57
C LEU A 109 11.81 18.27 -14.58
N ARG A 110 12.39 19.46 -14.78
CA ARG A 110 11.63 20.71 -14.93
C ARG A 110 11.41 20.98 -16.42
N ILE A 111 10.38 20.35 -16.98
CA ILE A 111 9.98 20.52 -18.39
C ILE A 111 8.79 21.47 -18.43
N ASN A 112 8.92 22.60 -19.14
CA ASN A 112 7.89 23.62 -19.21
C ASN A 112 6.71 23.18 -20.11
N PHE A 113 5.48 23.29 -19.59
CA PHE A 113 4.24 22.84 -20.25
C PHE A 113 3.77 23.77 -21.40
N ASN A 114 4.34 24.97 -21.51
CA ASN A 114 3.76 26.10 -22.26
C ASN A 114 3.85 26.06 -23.80
N TYR A 115 4.45 25.04 -24.43
CA TYR A 115 4.44 24.93 -25.89
C TYR A 115 3.25 24.09 -26.39
N CYS A 116 2.05 24.38 -25.86
CA CYS A 116 0.82 23.60 -26.13
C CYS A 116 -0.48 24.39 -26.20
N MET A 117 -0.48 25.56 -26.83
CA MET A 117 -1.69 26.14 -27.41
C MET A 117 -1.30 26.85 -28.71
N ILE A 118 -1.05 26.07 -29.76
CA ILE A 118 -1.25 26.43 -31.17
C ILE A 118 -1.73 25.14 -31.84
#